data_AF-A0A9P3AXE2-F1
#
_entry.id   AF-A0A9P3AXE2-F1
#
_cell.length_a   1.000
_cell.length_b   1.000
_cell.length_c   1.000
_cell.angle_alpha   90.00
_cell.angle_beta   90.00
_cell.angle_gamma   90.00
#
_symmetry.space_group_name_H-M   'P 1'
#
loop_
_entity.id
_entity.type
_entity.pdbx_description
1 polymer ?
#
loop_
_entity_poly.entity_id
_entity_poly.type
_entity_poly.pdbx_seq_one_letter_code
_entity_poly.pdbx_strand_id
1 'polypeptide(L)'
;MFAINVYISLLQYYKIIVWVIAFVSVILIYRHKIWSWWIRCAASFAIAAFCVTYVTPKFLQAETILFWFNPLAGSWVFTGNQEKFVIGDLGGRPVSIPRDFARFVEYDGDPGFMKKREVPVPKRTYQSRLRSFGYEVRYPDMAGRSRETAQEKEHETIYNTMWLRVGLSSGEDYHPREEKDDHLDGYLKMALQPRGENTLYVIFEHQKLHETMYGLEAHVPVRARYSGRKFVPIDEMRKKVKNDYFDRNYYVLRREDGHIKTFINCGNGPYESANCTQKFRLRSPMRAYVDISYRRGLLPYWQEIQEKVTAQLLGFQVDSGI
;
A
#
# COMPACT_ATOMS: atom_id res chain seq x y z
N MET A 1 -25.36 51.86 -23.90
CA MET A 1 -25.61 50.58 -23.20
C MET A 1 -26.50 49.61 -23.99
N PHE A 2 -27.40 50.05 -24.89
CA PHE A 2 -28.27 49.15 -25.66
C PHE A 2 -27.58 48.38 -26.82
N ALA A 3 -26.54 48.94 -27.45
CA ALA A 3 -25.87 48.30 -28.59
C ALA A 3 -25.05 47.04 -28.22
N ILE A 4 -24.56 46.95 -26.97
CA ILE A 4 -23.72 45.83 -26.51
C ILE A 4 -24.57 44.59 -26.23
N ASN A 5 -25.79 44.75 -25.71
CA ASN A 5 -26.69 43.64 -25.45
C ASN A 5 -27.26 43.00 -26.73
N VAL A 6 -27.48 43.78 -27.80
CA VAL A 6 -27.91 43.22 -29.09
C VAL A 6 -26.79 42.38 -29.73
N TYR A 7 -25.53 42.82 -29.58
CA TYR A 7 -24.37 42.11 -30.12
C TYR A 7 -24.11 40.77 -29.41
N ILE A 8 -24.31 40.72 -28.09
CA ILE A 8 -24.16 39.49 -27.29
C ILE A 8 -25.27 38.48 -27.61
N SER A 9 -26.52 38.94 -27.79
CA SER A 9 -27.63 38.06 -28.20
C SER A 9 -27.45 37.50 -29.62
N LEU A 10 -26.97 38.31 -30.57
CA LEU A 10 -26.67 37.84 -31.94
C LEU A 10 -25.52 36.81 -31.95
N LEU A 11 -24.51 36.98 -31.11
CA LEU A 11 -23.41 36.02 -30.97
C LEU A 11 -23.86 34.70 -30.34
N GLN A 12 -24.78 34.72 -29.37
CA GLN A 12 -25.35 33.48 -28.83
C GLN A 12 -26.25 32.77 -29.85
N TYR A 13 -27.05 33.53 -30.60
CA TYR A 13 -27.92 32.98 -31.64
C TYR A 13 -27.10 32.34 -32.78
N TYR A 14 -26.01 33.00 -33.20
CA TYR A 14 -25.09 32.46 -34.20
C TYR A 14 -24.40 31.17 -33.73
N LYS A 15 -24.00 31.09 -32.47
CA LYS A 15 -23.41 29.87 -31.88
C LYS A 15 -24.40 28.71 -31.89
N ILE A 16 -25.66 28.94 -31.56
CA ILE A 16 -26.69 27.90 -31.57
C ILE A 16 -26.95 27.43 -33.01
N ILE A 17 -27.05 28.34 -33.98
CA ILE A 17 -27.23 27.99 -35.39
C ILE A 17 -26.07 27.14 -35.91
N VAL A 18 -24.82 27.51 -35.60
CA VAL A 18 -23.63 26.76 -36.02
C VAL A 18 -23.62 25.35 -35.39
N TRP A 19 -24.01 25.22 -34.12
CA TRP A 19 -24.13 23.92 -33.46
C TRP A 19 -25.24 23.04 -34.07
N VAL A 20 -26.38 23.64 -34.40
CA VAL A 20 -27.49 22.91 -35.05
C VAL A 20 -27.08 22.46 -36.46
N ILE A 21 -26.40 23.30 -37.24
CA ILE A 21 -25.90 22.94 -38.58
C ILE A 21 -24.83 21.84 -38.48
N ALA A 22 -23.92 21.90 -37.52
CA ALA A 22 -22.92 20.86 -37.30
C ALA A 22 -23.58 19.52 -36.90
N PHE A 23 -24.56 19.57 -36.00
CA PHE A 23 -25.26 18.38 -35.53
C PHE A 23 -26.13 17.73 -36.63
N VAL A 24 -26.86 18.53 -37.40
CA VAL A 24 -27.65 18.06 -38.54
C VAL A 24 -26.74 17.52 -39.65
N SER A 25 -25.58 18.14 -39.90
CA SER A 25 -24.58 17.64 -40.85
C SER A 25 -24.03 16.27 -40.43
N VAL A 26 -23.72 16.07 -39.15
CA VAL A 26 -23.24 14.77 -38.63
C VAL A 26 -24.32 13.68 -38.74
N ILE A 27 -25.58 14.02 -38.46
CA ILE A 27 -26.71 13.09 -38.61
C ILE A 27 -26.94 12.72 -40.09
N LEU A 28 -26.87 13.69 -41.00
CA LEU A 28 -27.01 13.44 -42.44
C LEU A 28 -25.85 12.59 -42.99
N ILE A 29 -24.62 12.81 -42.50
CA ILE A 29 -23.43 11.99 -42.85
C ILE A 29 -23.58 10.54 -42.37
N TYR A 30 -24.25 10.30 -41.23
CA TYR A 30 -24.46 8.95 -40.70
C TYR A 30 -25.63 8.21 -41.37
N ARG A 31 -26.60 8.93 -41.92
CA ARG A 31 -27.85 8.33 -42.42
C ARG A 31 -27.83 7.92 -43.90
N HIS A 32 -26.91 8.44 -44.72
CA HIS A 32 -26.74 8.03 -46.12
C HIS A 32 -25.47 7.19 -46.34
N LYS A 33 -25.66 5.90 -46.68
CA LYS A 33 -24.62 4.88 -46.81
C LYS A 33 -23.85 4.91 -48.13
N ILE A 34 -23.75 6.08 -48.73
CA ILE A 34 -23.05 6.32 -49.99
C ILE A 34 -22.41 7.68 -49.79
N TRP A 35 -21.10 7.74 -49.58
CA TRP A 35 -20.21 8.84 -49.98
C TRP A 35 -18.75 8.45 -49.69
N SER A 36 -17.89 8.81 -50.64
CA SER A 36 -16.51 8.32 -50.77
C SER A 36 -15.60 8.84 -49.64
N TRP A 37 -14.61 8.01 -49.29
CA TRP A 37 -13.69 8.16 -48.16
C TRP A 37 -13.04 9.56 -48.06
N TRP A 38 -12.82 10.22 -49.20
CA TRP A 38 -12.20 11.55 -49.29
C TRP A 38 -13.00 12.66 -48.60
N ILE A 39 -14.33 12.56 -48.56
CA ILE A 39 -15.18 13.61 -47.96
C ILE A 39 -15.19 13.48 -46.42
N ARG A 40 -15.02 12.27 -45.89
CA ARG A 40 -14.84 12.03 -44.45
C ARG A 40 -13.50 12.58 -43.95
N CYS A 41 -12.45 12.48 -44.75
CA CYS A 41 -11.15 13.08 -44.45
C CYS A 41 -11.20 14.61 -44.48
N ALA A 42 -11.86 15.21 -45.49
CA ALA A 42 -12.00 16.66 -45.58
C ALA A 42 -12.82 17.26 -44.42
N ALA A 43 -13.92 16.62 -44.02
CA ALA A 43 -14.73 17.07 -42.88
C ALA A 43 -13.98 16.96 -41.54
N SER A 44 -13.17 15.91 -41.36
CA SER A 44 -12.36 15.73 -40.15
C SER A 44 -11.23 16.77 -40.04
N PHE A 45 -10.61 17.12 -41.18
CA PHE A 45 -9.60 18.20 -41.24
C PHE A 45 -10.20 19.58 -40.95
N ALA A 46 -11.40 19.86 -41.45
CA ALA A 46 -12.08 21.14 -41.19
C ALA A 46 -12.44 21.32 -39.71
N ILE A 47 -12.86 20.25 -39.02
CA ILE A 47 -13.17 20.27 -37.58
C ILE A 47 -11.89 20.47 -36.75
N ALA A 48 -10.79 19.80 -37.10
CA ALA A 48 -9.51 19.97 -36.42
C ALA A 48 -8.94 21.39 -36.61
N ALA A 49 -9.01 21.95 -37.82
CA ALA A 49 -8.57 23.31 -38.09
C ALA A 49 -9.42 24.37 -37.35
N PHE A 50 -10.72 24.13 -37.18
CA PHE A 50 -11.62 25.01 -36.43
C PHE A 50 -11.32 24.99 -34.92
N CYS A 51 -11.00 23.82 -34.35
CA CYS A 51 -10.56 23.71 -32.95
C CYS A 51 -9.23 24.42 -32.69
N VAL A 52 -8.27 24.33 -33.60
CA VAL A 52 -6.93 24.93 -33.43
C VAL A 52 -6.93 26.45 -33.62
N THR A 53 -7.87 27.02 -34.37
CA THR A 53 -7.91 28.46 -34.65
C THR A 53 -8.86 29.26 -33.75
N TYR A 54 -9.96 28.67 -33.27
CA TYR A 54 -10.96 29.39 -32.46
C TYR A 54 -10.94 29.08 -30.96
N VAL A 55 -10.28 28.01 -30.52
CA VAL A 55 -10.22 27.63 -29.08
C VAL A 55 -8.90 28.04 -28.43
N THR A 56 -7.87 28.37 -29.21
CA THR A 56 -6.50 28.57 -28.73
C THR A 56 -6.09 29.99 -28.30
N PRO A 57 -6.81 31.11 -28.54
CA PRO A 57 -6.37 32.39 -27.97
C PRO A 57 -6.88 32.66 -26.55
N LYS A 58 -7.63 31.76 -25.91
CA LYS A 58 -8.09 31.93 -24.50
C LYS A 58 -7.44 30.99 -23.48
N PHE A 59 -6.49 30.16 -23.89
CA PHE A 59 -5.79 29.21 -23.01
C PHE A 59 -4.33 29.61 -22.68
N LEU A 60 -3.99 30.90 -22.81
CA LEU A 60 -2.69 31.46 -22.39
C LEU A 60 -2.78 32.26 -21.07
N GLN A 61 -3.83 32.06 -20.27
CA GLN A 61 -3.97 32.68 -18.95
C GLN A 61 -4.64 31.77 -17.89
N ALA A 62 -4.50 30.45 -18.03
CA ALA A 62 -5.02 29.48 -17.06
C ALA A 62 -3.94 28.48 -16.65
N GLU A 63 -3.00 28.92 -15.80
CA GLU A 63 -2.01 28.07 -15.10
C GLU A 63 -2.60 27.22 -13.96
N THR A 64 -3.91 26.97 -13.88
CA THR A 64 -4.52 26.39 -12.67
C THR A 64 -5.35 25.12 -12.84
N ILE A 65 -5.27 24.40 -13.96
CA ILE A 65 -6.02 23.13 -14.11
C ILE A 65 -5.17 22.04 -14.76
N LEU A 66 -4.17 21.55 -14.00
CA LEU A 66 -3.45 20.30 -14.29
C LEU A 66 -3.18 19.48 -13.00
N PHE A 67 -4.04 19.62 -11.98
CA PHE A 67 -3.82 19.03 -10.64
C PHE A 67 -4.73 17.84 -10.26
N TRP A 68 -5.45 17.22 -11.20
CA TRP A 68 -6.47 16.20 -10.86
C TRP A 68 -6.27 14.79 -11.43
N PHE A 69 -5.19 14.49 -12.16
CA PHE A 69 -4.92 13.11 -12.60
C PHE A 69 -3.43 12.75 -12.55
N ASN A 70 -2.87 12.63 -11.34
CA ASN A 70 -1.66 11.83 -11.09
C ASN A 70 -1.55 11.43 -9.60
N PRO A 71 -1.99 10.23 -9.17
CA PRO A 71 -1.90 9.85 -7.76
C PRO A 71 -0.50 9.37 -7.30
N LEU A 72 0.57 9.58 -8.09
CA LEU A 72 1.92 9.11 -7.74
C LEU A 72 3.03 10.17 -7.77
N ALA A 73 2.69 11.46 -7.84
CA ALA A 73 3.68 12.55 -7.74
C ALA A 73 3.27 13.55 -6.64
N GLY A 74 3.07 13.07 -5.43
CA GLY A 74 3.05 13.93 -4.25
C GLY A 74 4.48 14.35 -3.92
N SER A 75 4.92 15.49 -4.45
CA SER A 75 6.02 16.24 -3.85
C SER A 75 5.56 16.74 -2.49
N TRP A 76 5.88 15.97 -1.44
CA TRP A 76 5.63 16.38 -0.08
C TRP A 76 6.58 17.54 0.25
N VAL A 77 6.04 18.75 0.24
CA VAL A 77 6.67 19.92 0.85
C VAL A 77 6.71 19.65 2.36
N PHE A 78 7.88 19.23 2.85
CA PHE A 78 8.17 19.14 4.27
C PHE A 78 8.15 20.57 4.85
N THR A 79 7.13 20.91 5.61
CA THR A 79 7.13 22.15 6.39
C THR A 79 8.11 22.01 7.55
N GLY A 80 9.19 22.78 7.42
CA GLY A 80 10.05 23.40 8.43
C GLY A 80 10.05 22.87 9.87
N ASN A 81 11.27 22.49 10.30
CA ASN A 81 11.71 22.17 11.66
C ASN A 81 11.24 20.81 12.21
N GLN A 82 11.73 19.74 11.59
CA GLN A 82 11.56 18.38 12.09
C GLN A 82 12.58 18.17 13.23
N GLU A 83 12.11 17.92 14.45
CA GLU A 83 12.97 17.38 15.51
C GLU A 83 13.74 16.17 14.95
N LYS A 84 15.06 16.12 15.17
CA LYS A 84 15.95 15.06 14.64
C LYS A 84 15.51 13.65 15.07
N PHE A 85 14.76 13.58 16.16
CA PHE A 85 14.28 12.36 16.77
C PHE A 85 12.78 12.41 17.00
N VAL A 86 12.17 11.24 16.97
CA VAL A 86 10.83 10.98 17.47
C VAL A 86 10.97 10.42 18.88
N ILE A 87 10.38 11.09 19.86
CA ILE A 87 10.46 10.70 21.26
C ILE A 87 9.10 10.22 21.79
N GLY A 88 9.11 9.26 22.70
CA GLY A 88 7.88 8.76 23.29
C GLY A 88 8.09 7.57 24.21
N ASP A 89 6.98 7.03 24.69
CA ASP A 89 6.91 5.72 25.35
C ASP A 89 6.56 4.67 24.29
N LEU A 90 7.49 3.77 24.01
CA LEU A 90 7.26 2.61 23.17
C LEU A 90 7.08 1.38 24.06
N GLY A 91 5.84 0.95 24.25
CA GLY A 91 5.54 -0.29 24.96
C GLY A 91 6.04 -0.30 26.41
N GLY A 92 6.00 0.84 27.11
CA GLY A 92 6.49 0.98 28.48
C GLY A 92 7.98 1.35 28.59
N ARG A 93 8.64 1.74 27.49
CA ARG A 93 10.04 2.18 27.47
C ARG A 93 10.19 3.56 26.82
N PRO A 94 10.90 4.49 27.45
CA PRO A 94 11.22 5.76 26.82
C PRO A 94 12.19 5.53 25.66
N VAL A 95 11.89 6.11 24.50
CA VAL A 95 12.69 5.95 23.28
C VAL A 95 13.00 7.29 22.62
N SER A 96 14.15 7.33 21.93
CA SER A 96 14.55 8.40 21.02
C SER A 96 14.90 7.79 19.67
N ILE A 97 13.97 7.84 18.72
CA ILE A 97 14.06 7.16 17.43
C ILE A 97 14.57 8.17 16.39
N PRO A 98 15.71 7.92 15.71
CA PRO A 98 16.15 8.80 14.64
C PRO A 98 15.08 8.86 13.54
N ARG A 99 14.88 10.04 12.93
CA ARG A 99 13.75 10.25 12.01
C ARG A 99 13.71 9.29 10.82
N ASP A 100 14.87 8.82 10.37
CA ASP A 100 15.00 7.83 9.28
C ASP A 100 14.38 6.46 9.62
N PHE A 101 14.18 6.19 10.91
CA PHE A 101 13.54 4.97 11.45
C PHE A 101 12.12 5.21 11.98
N ALA A 102 11.52 6.38 11.72
CA ALA A 102 10.19 6.71 12.22
C ALA A 102 9.36 7.47 11.18
N ARG A 103 8.56 6.73 10.41
CA ARG A 103 7.58 7.26 9.45
C ARG A 103 6.16 6.90 9.89
N PHE A 104 5.19 7.72 9.48
CA PHE A 104 3.77 7.52 9.82
C PHE A 104 3.55 7.37 11.33
N VAL A 105 4.23 8.20 12.11
CA VAL A 105 4.19 8.12 13.57
C VAL A 105 2.82 8.57 14.07
N GLU A 106 2.18 7.71 14.87
CA GLU A 106 0.96 8.00 15.59
C GLU A 106 1.20 7.84 17.10
N TYR A 107 0.63 8.75 17.89
CA TYR A 107 0.58 8.64 19.34
C TYR A 107 -0.83 8.29 19.80
N ASP A 108 -0.96 7.77 21.01
CA ASP A 108 -2.25 7.59 21.67
C ASP A 108 -2.96 8.95 21.80
N GLY A 109 -4.29 8.95 21.62
CA GLY A 109 -5.11 10.16 21.63
C GLY A 109 -4.98 11.06 20.39
N ASP A 110 -4.11 10.74 19.43
CA ASP A 110 -4.10 11.42 18.15
C ASP A 110 -5.30 11.00 17.28
N PRO A 111 -5.86 11.93 16.48
CA PRO A 111 -6.83 11.55 15.46
C PRO A 111 -6.19 10.56 14.48
N GLY A 112 -6.91 9.49 14.14
CA GLY A 112 -6.46 8.55 13.11
C GLY A 112 -6.35 9.20 11.73
N PHE A 113 -5.69 8.50 10.80
CA PHE A 113 -5.27 9.01 9.48
C PHE A 113 -6.30 9.84 8.67
N MET A 114 -7.61 9.54 8.81
CA MET A 114 -8.69 10.23 8.08
C MET A 114 -9.51 11.19 8.95
N LYS A 115 -9.12 11.40 10.21
CA LYS A 115 -9.84 12.28 11.14
C LYS A 115 -9.15 13.64 11.20
N LYS A 116 -9.94 14.70 11.12
CA LYS A 116 -9.45 16.06 11.30
C LYS A 116 -9.05 16.26 12.76
N ARG A 117 -7.89 16.89 13.00
CA ARG A 117 -7.51 17.32 14.34
C ARG A 117 -8.23 18.62 14.68
N GLU A 118 -8.93 18.62 15.81
CA GLU A 118 -9.63 19.80 16.33
C GLU A 118 -8.77 20.60 17.31
N VAL A 119 -7.81 19.94 17.97
CA VAL A 119 -6.89 20.53 18.94
C VAL A 119 -5.49 20.74 18.36
N PRO A 120 -4.66 21.65 18.90
CA PRO A 120 -3.24 21.73 18.51
C PRO A 120 -2.51 20.41 18.75
N VAL A 121 -1.44 20.16 18.00
CA VAL A 121 -0.58 18.99 18.24
C VAL A 121 0.10 19.16 19.61
N PRO A 122 -0.09 18.21 20.55
CA PRO A 122 0.57 18.30 21.85
C PRO A 122 2.08 18.23 21.71
N LYS A 123 2.81 18.94 22.58
CA LYS A 123 4.25 18.75 22.72
C LYS A 123 4.52 17.31 23.17
N ARG A 124 5.36 16.59 22.43
CA ARG A 124 5.71 15.20 22.75
C ARG A 124 6.78 15.16 23.84
N THR A 125 6.71 14.11 24.65
CA THR A 125 7.63 13.81 25.76
C THR A 125 7.86 12.31 25.79
N TYR A 126 8.80 11.83 26.62
CA TYR A 126 9.02 10.39 26.82
C TYR A 126 7.82 9.65 27.45
N GLN A 127 6.83 10.37 27.97
CA GLN A 127 5.56 9.80 28.46
C GLN A 127 4.48 9.75 27.36
N SER A 128 4.73 10.34 26.19
CA SER A 128 3.80 10.30 25.06
C SER A 128 3.82 8.90 24.45
N ARG A 129 2.77 8.12 24.70
CA ARG A 129 2.65 6.74 24.22
C ARG A 129 2.61 6.69 22.69
N LEU A 130 3.60 6.02 22.12
CA LEU A 130 3.67 5.72 20.70
C LEU A 130 2.69 4.60 20.40
N ARG A 131 1.78 4.88 19.47
CA ARG A 131 0.73 3.98 19.02
C ARG A 131 1.18 3.17 17.81
N SER A 132 1.77 3.82 16.83
CA SER A 132 2.29 3.14 15.64
C SER A 132 3.41 3.94 14.97
N PHE A 133 4.27 3.24 14.24
CA PHE A 133 5.13 3.82 13.21
C PHE A 133 5.63 2.73 12.28
N GLY A 134 6.19 3.12 11.14
CA GLY A 134 6.89 2.20 10.25
C GLY A 134 8.17 2.81 9.70
N TYR A 135 9.05 1.95 9.22
CA TYR A 135 10.32 2.36 8.63
C TYR A 135 10.87 1.30 7.67
N GLU A 136 11.93 1.65 6.96
CA GLU A 136 12.59 0.75 6.02
C GLU A 136 14.05 0.58 6.42
N VAL A 137 14.56 -0.65 6.35
CA VAL A 137 15.96 -0.99 6.64
C VAL A 137 16.51 -1.95 5.62
N ARG A 138 17.79 -1.82 5.29
CA ARG A 138 18.48 -2.74 4.38
C ARG A 138 19.05 -3.93 5.15
N TYR A 139 18.71 -5.14 4.76
CA TYR A 139 19.36 -6.36 5.26
C TYR A 139 20.68 -6.59 4.50
N PRO A 140 21.78 -7.06 5.13
CA PRO A 140 21.90 -7.49 6.52
C PRO A 140 22.44 -6.46 7.52
N ASP A 141 22.84 -5.27 7.08
CA ASP A 141 23.49 -4.25 7.95
C ASP A 141 22.50 -3.38 8.73
N MET A 142 21.20 -3.52 8.45
CA MET A 142 20.09 -2.81 9.10
C MET A 142 20.14 -1.29 8.92
N ALA A 143 20.84 -0.82 7.88
CA ALA A 143 20.93 0.59 7.57
C ALA A 143 19.54 1.18 7.29
N GLY A 144 19.20 2.27 7.99
CA GLY A 144 17.99 3.04 7.74
C GLY A 144 18.06 3.79 6.43
N ARG A 145 16.91 4.31 5.98
CA ARG A 145 16.83 5.07 4.73
C ARG A 145 17.38 6.49 4.91
N SER A 146 18.69 6.62 4.81
CA SER A 146 19.42 7.89 4.69
C SER A 146 19.37 8.44 3.25
N ARG A 147 19.87 9.67 3.03
CA ARG A 147 20.00 10.24 1.67
C ARG A 147 20.88 9.38 0.75
N GLU A 148 21.97 8.84 1.29
CA GLU A 148 22.93 8.01 0.55
C GLU A 148 22.29 6.67 0.17
N THR A 149 21.73 5.96 1.14
CA THR A 149 21.09 4.65 0.92
C THR A 149 19.79 4.75 0.11
N ALA A 150 19.11 5.90 0.11
CA ALA A 150 17.95 6.13 -0.74
C ALA A 150 18.31 6.13 -2.23
N GLN A 151 19.48 6.64 -2.61
CA GLN A 151 19.96 6.60 -3.99
C GLN A 151 20.32 5.17 -4.40
N GLU A 152 21.00 4.41 -3.52
CA GLU A 152 21.27 2.99 -3.76
C GLU A 152 19.97 2.21 -4.00
N LYS A 153 18.95 2.47 -3.18
CA LYS A 153 17.63 1.84 -3.28
C LYS A 153 16.95 2.08 -4.62
N GLU A 154 17.15 3.22 -5.26
CA GLU A 154 16.55 3.54 -6.57
C GLU A 154 17.06 2.60 -7.69
N HIS A 155 18.22 1.97 -7.49
CA HIS A 155 18.78 0.99 -8.40
C HIS A 155 18.37 -0.46 -8.08
N GLU A 156 17.64 -0.68 -6.98
CA GLU A 156 17.12 -2.00 -6.62
C GLU A 156 15.77 -2.29 -7.32
N THR A 157 15.56 -3.56 -7.64
CA THR A 157 14.32 -4.09 -8.20
C THR A 157 13.59 -4.94 -7.17
N ILE A 158 12.32 -5.27 -7.43
CA ILE A 158 11.57 -6.20 -6.58
C ILE A 158 12.21 -7.59 -6.46
N TYR A 159 13.12 -7.97 -7.37
CA TYR A 159 13.75 -9.29 -7.40
C TYR A 159 15.01 -9.39 -6.54
N ASN A 160 15.77 -8.31 -6.45
CA ASN A 160 17.04 -8.28 -5.73
C ASN A 160 17.00 -7.39 -4.48
N THR A 161 15.87 -6.74 -4.21
CA THR A 161 15.83 -5.80 -3.10
C THR A 161 16.13 -6.46 -1.76
N MET A 162 16.91 -5.76 -0.96
CA MET A 162 17.29 -6.16 0.39
C MET A 162 16.59 -5.29 1.45
N TRP A 163 15.72 -4.39 1.03
CA TRP A 163 14.95 -3.53 1.93
C TRP A 163 13.79 -4.29 2.57
N LEU A 164 13.80 -4.28 3.89
CA LEU A 164 12.69 -4.72 4.73
C LEU A 164 11.80 -3.50 5.02
N ARG A 165 10.50 -3.72 5.06
CA ARG A 165 9.55 -2.75 5.63
C ARG A 165 9.14 -3.24 7.01
N VAL A 166 9.42 -2.44 8.02
CA VAL A 166 9.06 -2.73 9.41
C VAL A 166 7.90 -1.84 9.81
N GLY A 167 6.81 -2.45 10.27
CA GLY A 167 5.68 -1.78 10.90
C GLY A 167 5.61 -2.16 12.38
N LEU A 168 5.26 -1.20 13.21
CA LEU A 168 5.16 -1.37 14.64
C LEU A 168 3.81 -0.85 15.16
N SER A 169 3.21 -1.61 16.09
CA SER A 169 2.04 -1.20 16.86
C SER A 169 2.31 -1.37 18.36
N SER A 170 1.94 -0.36 19.13
CA SER A 170 2.16 -0.22 20.58
C SER A 170 0.99 0.59 21.18
N GLY A 171 0.99 0.86 22.49
CA GLY A 171 0.01 1.74 23.13
C GLY A 171 -1.42 1.22 22.97
N GLU A 172 -2.34 2.06 22.50
CA GLU A 172 -3.74 1.69 22.26
C GLU A 172 -3.92 0.64 21.14
N ASP A 173 -2.99 0.59 20.18
CA ASP A 173 -2.98 -0.40 19.10
C ASP A 173 -2.26 -1.70 19.53
N TYR A 174 -1.65 -1.72 20.72
CA TYR A 174 -1.27 -2.95 21.41
C TYR A 174 -2.53 -3.54 22.07
N HIS A 175 -3.43 -4.08 21.25
CA HIS A 175 -4.75 -4.55 21.66
C HIS A 175 -4.77 -5.28 23.03
N PRO A 176 -5.44 -4.73 24.06
CA PRO A 176 -5.40 -5.28 25.42
C PRO A 176 -6.27 -6.53 25.65
N ARG A 177 -7.15 -6.91 24.70
CA ARG A 177 -7.87 -8.20 24.78
C ARG A 177 -6.96 -9.42 24.58
N GLU A 178 -5.70 -9.18 24.22
CA GLU A 178 -4.75 -10.15 23.68
C GLU A 178 -3.56 -10.40 24.62
N GLU A 179 -3.74 -10.22 25.94
CA GLU A 179 -2.91 -10.90 26.94
C GLU A 179 -3.15 -12.41 26.94
N LYS A 180 -4.27 -12.85 26.37
CA LYS A 180 -4.42 -14.23 25.89
C LYS A 180 -3.66 -14.36 24.58
N ASP A 181 -2.72 -15.29 24.57
CA ASP A 181 -1.69 -15.48 23.56
C ASP A 181 -2.18 -15.96 22.17
N ASP A 182 -3.45 -15.74 21.84
CA ASP A 182 -4.13 -16.37 20.70
C ASP A 182 -4.17 -15.53 19.41
N HIS A 183 -3.65 -14.29 19.39
CA HIS A 183 -3.78 -13.43 18.20
C HIS A 183 -3.06 -14.00 16.97
N LEU A 184 -1.83 -14.49 17.14
CA LEU A 184 -1.10 -15.14 16.05
C LEU A 184 -1.72 -16.49 15.68
N ASP A 185 -2.24 -17.23 16.66
CA ASP A 185 -3.05 -18.43 16.42
C ASP A 185 -4.31 -18.10 15.60
N GLY A 186 -4.92 -16.94 15.84
CA GLY A 186 -6.04 -16.39 15.09
C GLY A 186 -5.71 -16.16 13.62
N TYR A 187 -4.53 -15.60 13.31
CA TYR A 187 -4.09 -15.45 11.92
C TYR A 187 -4.00 -16.79 11.19
N LEU A 188 -3.36 -17.80 11.80
CA LEU A 188 -3.27 -19.12 11.19
C LEU A 188 -4.66 -19.76 11.07
N LYS A 189 -5.49 -19.68 12.11
CA LYS A 189 -6.85 -20.22 12.10
C LYS A 189 -7.69 -19.60 10.99
N MET A 190 -7.69 -18.27 10.85
CA MET A 190 -8.40 -17.57 9.77
C MET A 190 -7.85 -17.90 8.39
N ALA A 191 -6.53 -18.09 8.28
CA ALA A 191 -5.86 -18.45 7.04
C ALA A 191 -6.23 -19.87 6.55
N LEU A 192 -6.36 -20.82 7.48
CA LEU A 192 -6.70 -22.21 7.19
C LEU A 192 -8.21 -22.47 7.16
N GLN A 193 -9.03 -21.53 7.62
CA GLN A 193 -10.47 -21.69 7.64
C GLN A 193 -11.04 -21.75 6.22
N PRO A 194 -11.97 -22.69 5.94
CA PRO A 194 -12.68 -22.72 4.68
C PRO A 194 -13.43 -21.40 4.48
N ARG A 195 -13.13 -20.70 3.38
CA ARG A 195 -13.92 -19.52 3.00
C ARG A 195 -15.27 -19.96 2.46
N GLY A 196 -16.31 -19.18 2.77
CA GLY A 196 -17.70 -19.48 2.41
C GLY A 196 -17.93 -19.58 0.89
N GLU A 197 -19.04 -20.22 0.52
CA GLU A 197 -19.33 -20.62 -0.88
C GLU A 197 -19.76 -19.48 -1.80
N ASN A 198 -19.85 -18.24 -1.29
CA ASN A 198 -20.25 -17.04 -2.04
C ASN A 198 -19.11 -16.01 -2.12
N THR A 199 -17.89 -16.45 -2.43
CA THR A 199 -16.76 -15.54 -2.65
C THR A 199 -16.35 -15.53 -4.12
N LEU A 200 -15.99 -14.37 -4.67
CA LEU A 200 -15.45 -14.28 -6.04
C LEU A 200 -13.99 -14.78 -6.13
N TYR A 201 -13.44 -15.30 -5.03
CA TYR A 201 -12.03 -15.62 -4.88
C TYR A 201 -11.77 -17.12 -5.03
N VAL A 202 -10.53 -17.46 -5.37
CA VAL A 202 -10.06 -18.84 -5.30
C VAL A 202 -9.94 -19.24 -3.82
N ILE A 203 -10.52 -20.39 -3.49
CA ILE A 203 -10.45 -20.98 -2.15
C ILE A 203 -9.36 -22.04 -2.19
N PHE A 204 -8.36 -21.88 -1.34
CA PHE A 204 -7.25 -22.80 -1.19
C PHE A 204 -7.49 -23.69 0.01
N GLU A 205 -7.19 -24.97 -0.13
CA GLU A 205 -7.05 -25.87 1.00
C GLU A 205 -5.58 -26.15 1.25
N HIS A 206 -5.20 -26.00 2.51
CA HIS A 206 -3.84 -26.18 2.98
C HIS A 206 -3.66 -27.49 3.73
N GLN A 207 -2.45 -28.02 3.66
CA GLN A 207 -2.01 -29.15 4.44
C GLN A 207 -0.73 -28.79 5.19
N LYS A 208 -0.66 -29.21 6.46
CA LYS A 208 0.57 -29.16 7.25
C LYS A 208 1.57 -30.17 6.71
N LEU A 209 2.80 -29.73 6.44
CA LEU A 209 3.90 -30.61 6.08
C LEU A 209 4.41 -31.41 7.29
N HIS A 210 4.92 -32.62 7.03
CA HIS A 210 5.51 -33.46 8.07
C HIS A 210 6.84 -32.88 8.57
N GLU A 211 7.68 -32.42 7.64
CA GLU A 211 8.96 -31.79 7.93
C GLU A 211 8.80 -30.27 8.09
N THR A 212 9.65 -29.67 8.91
CA THR A 212 9.75 -28.22 9.03
C THR A 212 10.51 -27.62 7.86
N MET A 213 10.11 -26.42 7.41
CA MET A 213 10.87 -25.63 6.45
C MET A 213 11.55 -24.46 7.17
N TYR A 214 12.88 -24.35 7.05
CA TYR A 214 13.67 -23.30 7.72
C TYR A 214 13.45 -23.22 9.24
N GLY A 215 13.22 -24.38 9.89
CA GLY A 215 12.89 -24.46 11.31
C GLY A 215 11.44 -24.07 11.67
N LEU A 216 10.56 -23.92 10.67
CA LEU A 216 9.16 -23.53 10.86
C LEU A 216 8.20 -24.66 10.48
N GLU A 217 7.10 -24.81 11.22
CA GLU A 217 5.95 -25.61 10.79
C GLU A 217 5.34 -24.95 9.55
N ALA A 218 5.18 -25.70 8.46
CA ALA A 218 4.70 -25.17 7.19
C ALA A 218 3.33 -25.74 6.81
N HIS A 219 2.43 -24.85 6.37
CA HIS A 219 1.14 -25.18 5.78
C HIS A 219 1.13 -24.68 4.35
N VAL A 220 0.98 -25.60 3.40
CA VAL A 220 1.06 -25.32 1.96
C VAL A 220 -0.26 -25.67 1.28
N PRO A 221 -0.68 -24.91 0.25
CA PRO A 221 -1.89 -25.22 -0.50
C PRO A 221 -1.68 -26.48 -1.33
N VAL A 222 -2.60 -27.44 -1.21
CA VAL A 222 -2.54 -28.74 -1.90
C VAL A 222 -3.62 -28.86 -2.98
N ARG A 223 -4.77 -28.23 -2.77
CA ARG A 223 -5.86 -28.14 -3.74
C ARG A 223 -6.55 -26.79 -3.65
N ALA A 224 -7.23 -26.41 -4.72
CA ALA A 224 -7.96 -25.15 -4.78
C ALA A 224 -9.23 -25.26 -5.61
N ARG A 225 -10.20 -24.36 -5.38
CA ARG A 225 -11.43 -24.26 -6.17
C ARG A 225 -11.83 -22.81 -6.41
N TYR A 226 -12.58 -22.58 -7.48
CA TYR A 226 -13.47 -21.41 -7.52
C TYR A 226 -14.75 -21.70 -6.73
N SER A 227 -15.43 -20.64 -6.27
CA SER A 227 -16.75 -20.75 -5.67
C SER A 227 -17.70 -21.58 -6.53
N GLY A 228 -18.45 -22.49 -5.88
CA GLY A 228 -19.40 -23.37 -6.56
C GLY A 228 -18.77 -24.44 -7.45
N ARG A 229 -17.44 -24.60 -7.47
CA ARG A 229 -16.74 -25.64 -8.24
C ARG A 229 -16.11 -26.69 -7.34
N LYS A 230 -15.73 -27.82 -7.96
CA LYS A 230 -14.96 -28.88 -7.29
C LYS A 230 -13.51 -28.41 -7.07
N PHE A 231 -12.89 -28.92 -6.01
CA PHE A 231 -11.45 -28.78 -5.82
C PHE A 231 -10.67 -29.50 -6.92
N VAL A 232 -9.60 -28.86 -7.37
CA VAL A 232 -8.61 -29.41 -8.29
C VAL A 232 -7.22 -29.35 -7.64
N PRO A 233 -6.26 -30.19 -8.05
CA PRO A 233 -4.88 -30.09 -7.57
C PRO A 233 -4.29 -28.69 -7.76
N ILE A 234 -3.46 -28.25 -6.83
CA ILE A 234 -2.93 -26.88 -6.83
C ILE A 234 -2.18 -26.53 -8.12
N ASP A 235 -1.44 -27.48 -8.71
CA ASP A 235 -0.70 -27.27 -9.95
C ASP A 235 -1.62 -27.07 -11.16
N GLU A 236 -2.79 -27.69 -11.16
CA GLU A 236 -3.81 -27.45 -12.18
C GLU A 236 -4.41 -26.05 -12.02
N MET A 237 -4.68 -25.64 -10.77
CA MET A 237 -5.21 -24.31 -10.48
C MET A 237 -4.23 -23.22 -10.94
N ARG A 238 -2.94 -23.34 -10.61
CA ARG A 238 -1.89 -22.35 -10.94
C ARG A 238 -1.66 -22.18 -12.45
N LYS A 239 -1.98 -23.20 -13.25
CA LYS A 239 -1.97 -23.07 -14.73
C LYS A 239 -3.09 -22.15 -15.23
N LYS A 240 -4.21 -22.09 -14.51
CA LYS A 240 -5.40 -21.30 -14.85
C LYS A 240 -5.35 -19.90 -14.23
N VAL A 241 -4.98 -19.82 -12.95
CA VAL A 241 -4.87 -18.58 -12.18
C VAL A 241 -3.41 -18.35 -11.83
N LYS A 242 -2.81 -17.40 -12.52
CA LYS A 242 -1.44 -16.97 -12.23
C LYS A 242 -1.47 -15.92 -11.12
N ASN A 243 -0.60 -16.08 -10.13
CA ASN A 243 -0.34 -15.08 -9.09
C ASN A 243 -1.58 -14.67 -8.27
N ASP A 244 -2.42 -15.63 -7.89
CA ASP A 244 -3.54 -15.35 -6.98
C ASP A 244 -3.01 -14.79 -5.65
N TYR A 245 -3.58 -13.69 -5.17
CA TYR A 245 -3.16 -13.03 -3.94
C TYR A 245 -3.30 -13.93 -2.70
N PHE A 246 -4.26 -14.86 -2.72
CA PHE A 246 -4.54 -15.79 -1.63
C PHE A 246 -3.79 -17.11 -1.76
N ASP A 247 -3.07 -17.35 -2.85
CA ASP A 247 -2.16 -18.48 -2.98
C ASP A 247 -0.91 -18.21 -2.14
N ARG A 248 -0.95 -18.63 -0.88
CA ARG A 248 0.09 -18.36 0.11
C ARG A 248 0.48 -19.62 0.89
N ASN A 249 1.76 -19.71 1.22
CA ASN A 249 2.25 -20.62 2.25
C ASN A 249 2.22 -19.91 3.60
N TYR A 250 1.89 -20.66 4.65
CA TYR A 250 1.94 -20.18 6.04
C TYR A 250 3.01 -20.94 6.81
N TYR A 251 3.87 -20.23 7.50
CA TYR A 251 4.96 -20.78 8.29
C TYR A 251 4.84 -20.27 9.73
N VAL A 252 5.00 -21.15 10.71
CA VAL A 252 4.81 -20.80 12.11
C VAL A 252 5.91 -21.39 12.99
N LEU A 253 6.41 -20.56 13.91
CA LEU A 253 7.18 -21.02 15.06
C LEU A 253 6.25 -21.03 16.27
N ARG A 254 6.19 -22.15 17.01
CA ARG A 254 5.44 -22.25 18.26
C ARG A 254 6.36 -22.08 19.46
N ARG A 255 5.79 -21.60 20.57
CA ARG A 255 6.41 -21.65 21.89
C ARG A 255 6.17 -23.03 22.53
N GLU A 256 6.79 -23.25 23.67
CA GLU A 256 6.62 -24.46 24.48
C GLU A 256 5.16 -24.66 24.93
N ASP A 257 4.42 -23.58 25.17
CA ASP A 257 2.99 -23.61 25.52
C ASP A 257 2.06 -23.91 24.31
N GLY A 258 2.62 -24.17 23.13
CA GLY A 258 1.89 -24.52 21.91
C GLY A 258 1.37 -23.34 21.09
N HIS A 259 1.37 -22.12 21.65
CA HIS A 259 0.93 -20.91 20.94
C HIS A 259 1.96 -20.42 19.94
N ILE A 260 1.50 -19.71 18.91
CA ILE A 260 2.39 -19.18 17.87
C ILE A 260 3.24 -18.03 18.42
N LYS A 261 4.57 -18.16 18.30
CA LYS A 261 5.58 -17.13 18.57
C LYS A 261 5.78 -16.19 17.39
N THR A 262 5.86 -16.79 16.20
CA THR A 262 6.14 -16.10 14.95
C THR A 262 5.24 -16.67 13.86
N PHE A 263 4.54 -15.82 13.14
CA PHE A 263 3.70 -16.19 12.00
C PHE A 263 4.24 -15.53 10.75
N ILE A 264 4.49 -16.30 9.69
CA ILE A 264 4.96 -15.81 8.41
C ILE A 264 4.02 -16.31 7.33
N ASN A 265 3.65 -15.43 6.39
CA ASN A 265 2.92 -15.82 5.21
C ASN A 265 3.61 -15.30 3.96
N CYS A 266 3.76 -16.15 2.94
CA CYS A 266 4.47 -15.80 1.70
C CYS A 266 3.61 -16.11 0.49
N GLY A 267 3.60 -15.22 -0.49
CA GLY A 267 2.96 -15.50 -1.77
C GLY A 267 3.67 -16.62 -2.53
N ASN A 268 2.89 -17.41 -3.26
CA ASN A 268 3.38 -18.51 -4.10
C ASN A 268 3.57 -18.12 -5.58
N GLY A 269 3.81 -16.82 -5.82
CA GLY A 269 4.23 -16.35 -7.14
C GLY A 269 5.49 -17.09 -7.63
N PRO A 270 5.72 -17.14 -8.94
CA PRO A 270 6.77 -17.95 -9.56
C PRO A 270 8.19 -17.45 -9.25
N TYR A 271 8.32 -16.22 -8.76
CA TYR A 271 9.60 -15.59 -8.48
C TYR A 271 9.83 -15.40 -6.99
N GLU A 272 11.10 -15.40 -6.58
CA GLU A 272 11.53 -15.10 -5.20
C GLU A 272 11.22 -13.66 -4.75
N SER A 273 10.75 -12.80 -5.65
CA SER A 273 10.20 -11.48 -5.35
C SER A 273 8.82 -11.52 -4.70
N ALA A 274 8.16 -12.68 -4.66
CA ALA A 274 6.88 -12.83 -3.97
C ALA A 274 6.99 -12.33 -2.52
N ASN A 275 6.04 -11.54 -2.06
CA ASN A 275 6.12 -10.92 -0.75
C ASN A 275 5.86 -11.93 0.38
N CYS A 276 6.68 -11.86 1.41
CA CYS A 276 6.46 -12.46 2.72
C CYS A 276 6.12 -11.38 3.73
N THR A 277 5.26 -11.72 4.68
CA THR A 277 4.95 -10.90 5.85
C THR A 277 5.16 -11.74 7.09
N GLN A 278 6.10 -11.31 7.94
CA GLN A 278 6.44 -11.89 9.23
C GLN A 278 5.83 -11.07 10.36
N LYS A 279 5.21 -11.74 11.32
CA LYS A 279 4.49 -11.15 12.45
C LYS A 279 4.97 -11.79 13.74
N PHE A 280 5.35 -10.97 14.72
CA PHE A 280 5.74 -11.43 16.05
C PHE A 280 5.50 -10.34 17.10
N ARG A 281 5.60 -10.72 18.38
CA ARG A 281 5.39 -9.82 19.52
C ARG A 281 6.64 -9.70 20.37
N LEU A 282 6.90 -8.47 20.80
CA LEU A 282 7.75 -8.15 21.93
C LEU A 282 6.86 -8.02 23.18
N ARG A 283 7.27 -8.67 24.29
CA ARG A 283 6.54 -8.66 25.57
C ARG A 283 7.27 -7.88 26.65
N SER A 284 8.55 -8.19 26.84
CA SER A 284 9.44 -7.54 27.79
C SER A 284 10.82 -7.42 27.13
N PRO A 285 11.57 -6.33 27.35
CA PRO A 285 11.23 -5.17 28.18
C PRO A 285 10.25 -4.18 27.51
N MET A 286 9.98 -4.34 26.22
CA MET A 286 9.20 -3.43 25.38
C MET A 286 7.99 -4.18 24.80
N ARG A 287 6.78 -3.66 25.03
CA ARG A 287 5.53 -4.24 24.49
C ARG A 287 5.22 -3.68 23.11
N ALA A 288 5.47 -4.46 22.07
CA ALA A 288 5.15 -4.07 20.71
C ALA A 288 4.75 -5.26 19.83
N TYR A 289 3.88 -5.03 18.87
CA TYR A 289 3.60 -5.96 17.77
C TYR A 289 4.38 -5.50 16.54
N VAL A 290 5.11 -6.43 15.92
CA VAL A 290 6.00 -6.14 14.80
C VAL A 290 5.51 -6.87 13.56
N ASP A 291 5.42 -6.14 12.46
CA ASP A 291 5.21 -6.68 11.11
C ASP A 291 6.45 -6.37 10.25
N ILE A 292 7.02 -7.38 9.61
CA ILE A 292 8.12 -7.21 8.67
C ILE A 292 7.68 -7.75 7.31
N SER A 293 7.75 -6.92 6.28
CA SER A 293 7.53 -7.34 4.90
C SER A 293 8.85 -7.38 4.13
N TYR A 294 9.08 -8.49 3.42
CA TYR A 294 10.30 -8.77 2.65
C TYR A 294 10.05 -9.78 1.52
N ARG A 295 10.95 -9.85 0.53
CA ARG A 295 10.83 -10.83 -0.58
C ARG A 295 11.08 -12.27 -0.11
N ARG A 296 10.40 -13.26 -0.70
CA ARG A 296 10.48 -14.67 -0.30
C ARG A 296 11.89 -15.24 -0.30
N GLY A 297 12.78 -14.76 -1.17
CA GLY A 297 14.18 -15.17 -1.16
C GLY A 297 14.95 -14.83 0.13
N LEU A 298 14.37 -14.02 1.03
CA LEU A 298 14.92 -13.75 2.37
C LEU A 298 14.29 -14.60 3.47
N LEU A 299 13.30 -15.44 3.16
CA LEU A 299 12.65 -16.34 4.13
C LEU A 299 13.65 -17.25 4.87
N PRO A 300 14.71 -17.81 4.26
CA PRO A 300 15.68 -18.62 5.01
C PRO A 300 16.36 -17.88 6.17
N TYR A 301 16.37 -16.54 6.14
CA TYR A 301 16.99 -15.67 7.14
C TYR A 301 15.98 -15.04 8.10
N TRP A 302 14.73 -15.52 8.12
CA TRP A 302 13.64 -14.94 8.92
C TRP A 302 13.99 -14.76 10.41
N GLN A 303 14.77 -15.69 10.97
CA GLN A 303 15.16 -15.66 12.37
C GLN A 303 16.18 -14.53 12.63
N GLU A 304 17.23 -14.44 11.80
CA GLU A 304 18.23 -13.38 11.89
C GLU A 304 17.59 -12.00 11.66
N ILE A 305 16.67 -11.89 10.69
CA ILE A 305 15.88 -10.67 10.45
C ILE A 305 15.10 -10.27 11.71
N GLN A 306 14.42 -11.23 12.36
CA GLN A 306 13.68 -10.99 13.58
C GLN A 306 14.58 -10.46 14.71
N GLU A 307 15.72 -11.11 14.91
CA GLU A 307 16.68 -10.79 15.96
C GLU A 307 17.28 -9.40 15.73
N LYS A 308 17.68 -9.08 14.50
CA LYS A 308 18.23 -7.76 14.13
C LYS A 308 17.22 -6.63 14.27
N VAL A 309 15.98 -6.83 13.81
CA VAL A 309 14.91 -5.83 14.00
C VAL A 309 14.61 -5.64 15.50
N THR A 310 14.56 -6.72 16.26
CA THR A 310 14.36 -6.65 17.73
C THR A 310 15.49 -5.87 18.41
N ALA A 311 16.75 -6.16 18.08
CA ALA A 311 17.90 -5.46 18.63
C ALA A 311 17.88 -3.97 18.28
N GLN A 312 17.51 -3.62 17.05
CA GLN A 312 17.38 -2.22 16.63
C GLN A 312 16.29 -1.48 17.41
N LEU A 313 15.12 -2.09 17.60
CA LEU A 313 14.03 -1.50 18.37
C LEU A 313 14.43 -1.26 19.84
N LEU A 314 15.08 -2.24 20.45
CA LEU A 314 15.60 -2.11 21.82
C LEU A 314 16.71 -1.05 21.92
N GLY A 315 17.50 -0.87 20.86
CA GLY A 315 18.54 0.15 20.78
C GLY A 315 18.02 1.59 20.71
N PHE A 316 16.73 1.81 20.49
CA PHE A 316 16.12 3.15 20.58
C PHE A 316 15.83 3.59 22.02
N GLN A 317 15.90 2.67 22.99
CA GLN A 317 15.65 2.98 24.39
C GLN A 317 16.69 3.99 24.92
N VAL A 318 16.22 4.94 25.71
CA VAL A 318 17.07 5.87 26.46
C VAL A 318 16.90 5.64 27.96
N ASP A 319 17.89 6.02 28.76
CA ASP A 319 17.76 5.99 30.21
C ASP A 319 16.82 7.11 30.66
N SER A 320 15.84 6.77 31.50
CA SER A 320 14.82 7.70 32.03
C SER A 320 15.36 8.78 32.98
N GLY A 321 16.69 8.99 33.00
CA GLY A 321 17.41 9.81 33.97
C GLY A 321 17.60 11.27 33.57
N ILE A 322 16.59 11.92 32.95
CA ILE A 322 16.56 13.37 32.75
C ILE A 322 15.27 13.94 33.33
#